data_AF-A0A0D3JVN3-F1
#
_entry.id   AF-A0A0D3JVN3-F1
#
_cell.length_a   1.000
_cell.length_b   1.000
_cell.length_c   1.000
_cell.angle_alpha   90.00
_cell.angle_beta   90.00
_cell.angle_gamma   90.00
#
_symmetry.space_group_name_H-M   'P 1'
#
loop_
_entity.id
_entity.type
_entity.pdbx_description
1 polymer ?
#
loop_
_entity_poly.entity_id
_entity_poly.type
_entity_poly.pdbx_seq_one_letter_code
_entity_poly.pdbx_strand_id
1 'polypeptide(L)'
;MADVSANTGREGCQCLIQILSAPQIAVIYDEKYEYEASYGWQGCKSYDVDRPPFCEPHSKLKLNDDPDFCTSEWCYVNKSACTTAAYKPSAFFDDGVFYSYETCNSTDTFTKCYDNGACKELVHSIYAGAICESGRGQRCGSNSLT
;
A
#
# COMPACT_ATOMS: atom_id res chain seq x y z
N MET A 1 -24.63 -3.77 29.92
CA MET A 1 -25.26 -4.20 28.67
C MET A 1 -24.76 -3.26 27.59
N ALA A 2 -24.03 -3.79 26.60
CA ALA A 2 -23.35 -3.14 25.47
C ALA A 2 -22.44 -1.95 25.81
N ASP A 3 -21.15 -2.22 26.04
CA ASP A 3 -20.11 -1.22 25.80
C ASP A 3 -19.96 -1.09 24.28
N VAL A 4 -20.33 0.06 23.72
CA VAL A 4 -20.09 0.39 22.31
C VAL A 4 -18.60 0.67 22.18
N SER A 5 -17.80 -0.40 22.13
CA SER A 5 -16.45 -0.32 21.59
C SER A 5 -16.59 0.09 20.13
N ALA A 6 -16.06 1.27 19.78
CA ALA A 6 -16.27 1.93 18.49
C ALA A 6 -16.15 0.94 17.32
N ASN A 7 -17.29 0.56 16.74
CA ASN A 7 -17.40 -0.11 15.45
C ASN A 7 -16.81 0.84 14.41
N THR A 8 -15.50 0.77 14.21
CA THR A 8 -14.81 1.46 13.13
C THR A 8 -15.05 0.64 11.86
N GLY A 9 -15.66 1.26 10.86
CA GLY A 9 -16.05 0.60 9.61
C GLY A 9 -17.55 0.28 9.45
N ARG A 10 -17.93 -0.17 8.26
CA ARG A 10 -19.31 -0.40 7.82
C ARG A 10 -19.96 -1.63 8.48
N GLU A 11 -21.27 -1.57 8.76
CA GLU A 11 -22.05 -2.73 9.21
C GLU A 11 -21.91 -3.89 8.22
N GLY A 12 -21.69 -5.11 8.74
CA GLY A 12 -21.42 -6.29 7.91
C GLY A 12 -20.02 -6.32 7.30
N CYS A 13 -19.14 -5.37 7.62
CA CYS A 13 -17.71 -5.43 7.34
C CYS A 13 -16.93 -4.52 8.29
N GLN A 14 -16.78 -4.96 9.53
CA GLN A 14 -16.11 -4.19 10.58
C GLN A 14 -14.58 -4.25 10.45
N CYS A 15 -13.93 -3.15 10.81
CA CYS A 15 -12.48 -3.14 10.92
C CYS A 15 -12.01 -4.04 12.04
N LEU A 16 -10.89 -4.72 11.80
CA LEU A 16 -10.17 -5.44 12.83
C LEU A 16 -9.41 -4.45 13.72
N ILE A 17 -9.41 -4.74 15.02
CA ILE A 17 -8.62 -4.03 16.00
C ILE A 17 -7.69 -5.03 16.67
N GLN A 18 -6.39 -4.77 16.59
CA GLN A 18 -5.37 -5.61 17.22
C GLN A 18 -4.24 -4.77 17.78
N ILE A 19 -3.68 -5.22 18.91
CA ILE A 19 -2.49 -4.63 19.52
C ILE A 19 -1.34 -5.59 19.25
N LEU A 20 -0.53 -5.28 18.24
CA LEU A 20 0.72 -5.98 18.01
C LEU A 20 1.81 -5.37 18.90
N SER A 21 2.76 -6.20 19.34
CA SER A 21 3.88 -5.78 20.19
C SER A 21 5.16 -5.49 19.40
N ALA A 22 5.16 -5.76 18.09
CA ALA A 22 6.29 -5.60 17.20
C ALA A 22 5.86 -4.84 15.93
N PRO A 23 6.77 -4.09 15.30
CA PRO A 23 6.50 -3.47 14.00
C PRO A 23 6.26 -4.55 12.92
N GLN A 24 5.54 -4.15 11.89
CA GLN A 24 5.23 -4.96 10.72
C GLN A 24 6.27 -4.70 9.63
N ILE A 25 6.79 -5.74 9.01
CA ILE A 25 7.77 -5.63 7.94
C ILE A 25 7.10 -5.95 6.60
N ALA A 26 6.98 -4.93 5.76
CA ALA A 26 6.53 -5.07 4.38
C ALA A 26 7.73 -5.32 3.46
N VAL A 27 7.56 -6.20 2.47
CA VAL A 27 8.52 -6.36 1.38
C VAL A 27 7.89 -5.81 0.10
N ILE A 28 8.45 -4.72 -0.42
CA ILE A 28 7.94 -4.01 -1.60
C ILE A 28 9.10 -3.82 -2.57
N TYR A 29 9.01 -4.41 -3.76
CA TYR A 29 10.09 -4.41 -4.76
C TYR A 29 11.46 -4.83 -4.20
N ASP A 30 11.47 -5.93 -3.43
CA ASP A 30 12.66 -6.48 -2.74
C ASP A 30 13.32 -5.56 -1.69
N GLU A 31 12.73 -4.39 -1.42
CA GLU A 31 13.10 -3.55 -0.27
C GLU A 31 12.20 -3.82 0.93
N LYS A 32 12.78 -3.72 2.13
CA LYS A 32 12.07 -3.84 3.40
C LYS A 32 11.65 -2.47 3.91
N TYR A 33 10.39 -2.37 4.33
CA TYR A 33 9.82 -1.20 4.98
C TYR A 33 9.25 -1.61 6.32
N GLU A 34 9.63 -0.87 7.35
CA GLU A 34 9.13 -1.05 8.70
C GLU A 34 7.93 -0.13 8.90
N TYR A 35 6.81 -0.72 9.30
CA TYR A 35 5.59 -0.03 9.70
C TYR A 35 5.26 -0.35 11.14
N GLU A 36 4.53 0.55 11.76
CA GLU A 36 4.22 0.47 13.17
C GLU A 36 3.30 -0.72 13.43
N ALA A 37 3.36 -1.24 14.65
CA ALA A 37 2.52 -2.34 15.11
C ALA A 37 1.01 -2.10 14.88
N SER A 38 0.59 -0.83 14.81
CA SER A 38 -0.79 -0.40 14.61
C SER A 38 -1.21 -0.24 13.14
N TYR A 39 -0.30 -0.37 12.17
CA TYR A 39 -0.59 -0.14 10.75
C TYR A 39 -1.70 -1.08 10.26
N GLY A 40 -2.84 -0.53 9.84
CA GLY A 40 -4.05 -1.27 9.45
C GLY A 40 -4.94 -1.80 10.60
N TRP A 41 -4.50 -1.74 11.86
CA TRP A 41 -5.09 -2.46 13.01
C TRP A 41 -5.87 -1.60 14.02
N GLN A 42 -6.09 -0.32 13.74
CA GLN A 42 -6.75 0.61 14.67
C GLN A 42 -7.97 1.28 14.05
N GLY A 43 -8.74 0.53 13.26
CA GLY A 43 -9.90 1.06 12.55
C GLY A 43 -9.55 1.87 11.31
N CYS A 44 -10.53 2.59 10.77
CA CYS A 44 -10.38 3.45 9.60
C CYS A 44 -9.42 4.60 9.89
N LYS A 45 -8.27 4.61 9.17
CA LYS A 45 -7.28 5.68 9.21
C LYS A 45 -6.54 5.77 7.88
N SER A 46 -5.99 6.94 7.59
CA SER A 46 -5.05 7.16 6.48
C SER A 46 -3.68 6.57 6.83
N TYR A 47 -3.56 5.25 6.79
CA TYR A 47 -2.34 4.59 7.27
C TYR A 47 -1.13 4.92 6.41
N ASP A 48 -1.27 5.15 5.11
CA ASP A 48 -0.18 5.36 4.16
C ASP A 48 0.40 6.80 4.18
N VAL A 49 -0.25 7.75 4.87
CA VAL A 49 0.17 9.16 4.86
C VAL A 49 1.60 9.33 5.35
N ASP A 50 2.39 10.15 4.65
CA ASP A 50 3.78 10.43 4.98
C ASP A 50 4.67 9.17 5.08
N ARG A 51 4.35 8.08 4.35
CA ARG A 51 5.10 6.83 4.45
C ARG A 51 5.74 6.35 3.15
N PRO A 52 6.96 5.80 3.26
CA PRO A 52 7.56 5.10 2.13
C PRO A 52 6.73 3.84 1.80
N PRO A 53 6.88 3.30 0.57
CA PRO A 53 7.68 3.84 -0.52
C PRO A 53 6.92 4.84 -1.40
N PHE A 54 5.62 5.00 -1.23
CA PHE A 54 4.76 5.70 -2.19
C PHE A 54 4.44 7.15 -1.82
N CYS A 55 4.32 7.47 -0.53
CA CYS A 55 3.68 8.70 -0.09
C CYS A 55 4.70 9.72 0.41
N GLU A 56 4.58 10.95 -0.08
CA GLU A 56 5.44 12.07 0.32
C GLU A 56 5.20 12.45 1.79
N PRO A 57 6.19 13.02 2.51
CA PRO A 57 7.52 13.42 2.05
C PRO A 57 8.56 12.29 2.10
N HIS A 58 8.16 11.08 2.52
CA HIS A 58 9.07 9.94 2.71
C HIS A 58 9.02 8.96 1.54
N SER A 59 8.43 9.36 0.41
CA SER A 59 8.36 8.52 -0.77
C SER A 59 9.77 8.15 -1.24
N LYS A 60 9.96 6.87 -1.56
CA LYS A 60 11.17 6.39 -2.23
C LYS A 60 10.97 6.26 -3.73
N LEU A 61 9.73 6.42 -4.18
CA LEU A 61 9.33 6.33 -5.57
C LEU A 61 8.97 7.73 -6.02
N LYS A 62 9.64 8.18 -7.06
CA LYS A 62 9.19 9.40 -7.72
C LYS A 62 7.85 9.06 -8.39
N LEU A 63 6.77 9.57 -7.84
CA LEU A 63 5.46 9.57 -8.46
C LEU A 63 5.22 11.01 -8.95
N ASN A 64 4.53 11.17 -10.08
CA ASN A 64 4.33 12.51 -10.67
C ASN A 64 3.49 13.41 -9.75
N ASP A 65 2.67 12.81 -8.88
CA ASP A 65 1.87 13.44 -7.83
C ASP A 65 1.77 12.48 -6.62
N ASP A 66 1.44 13.01 -5.44
CA ASP A 66 1.12 12.20 -4.26
C ASP A 66 -0.18 11.41 -4.51
N PRO A 67 -0.15 10.07 -4.48
CA PRO A 67 -1.33 9.28 -4.82
C PRO A 67 -2.51 9.48 -3.87
N ASP A 68 -3.74 9.48 -4.41
CA ASP A 68 -4.98 9.60 -3.61
C ASP A 68 -5.07 8.58 -2.46
N PHE A 69 -4.50 7.38 -2.62
CA PHE A 69 -4.55 6.36 -1.57
C PHE A 69 -3.74 6.74 -0.33
N CYS A 70 -2.75 7.63 -0.43
CA CYS A 70 -1.92 8.06 0.69
C CYS A 70 -2.73 8.67 1.83
N THR A 71 -3.79 9.41 1.48
CA THR A 71 -4.69 10.04 2.45
C THR A 71 -6.00 9.28 2.64
N SER A 72 -6.26 8.25 1.84
CA SER A 72 -7.49 7.46 1.90
C SER A 72 -7.53 6.57 3.14
N GLU A 73 -8.68 6.52 3.81
CA GLU A 73 -8.85 5.68 4.98
C GLU A 73 -9.10 4.23 4.59
N TRP A 74 -8.44 3.31 5.29
CA TRP A 74 -8.70 1.88 5.17
C TRP A 74 -8.45 1.19 6.50
N CYS A 75 -8.75 -0.11 6.56
CA CYS A 75 -8.40 -0.95 7.70
C CYS A 75 -8.34 -2.43 7.28
N TYR A 76 -7.78 -3.28 8.14
CA TYR A 76 -7.90 -4.73 7.96
C TYR A 76 -9.32 -5.21 8.31
N VAL A 77 -9.78 -6.26 7.62
CA VAL A 77 -11.11 -6.84 7.76
C VAL A 77 -11.05 -8.36 7.83
N ASN A 78 -12.07 -8.97 8.45
CA ASN A 78 -12.24 -10.41 8.44
C ASN A 78 -12.97 -10.84 7.16
N LYS A 79 -12.28 -11.52 6.24
CA LYS A 79 -12.85 -12.01 4.96
C LYS A 79 -14.14 -12.81 5.11
N SER A 80 -14.27 -13.59 6.19
CA SER A 80 -15.40 -14.49 6.42
C SER A 80 -16.61 -13.77 7.00
N ALA A 81 -16.40 -12.61 7.63
CA ALA A 81 -17.47 -11.80 8.23
C ALA A 81 -17.82 -10.56 7.39
N CYS A 82 -16.94 -10.16 6.47
CA CYS A 82 -17.12 -9.00 5.60
C CYS A 82 -17.98 -9.37 4.38
N THR A 83 -19.22 -8.85 4.33
CA THR A 83 -20.20 -9.11 3.26
C THR A 83 -20.74 -7.85 2.59
N THR A 84 -20.37 -6.66 3.05
CA THR A 84 -20.98 -5.38 2.63
C THR A 84 -19.99 -4.37 2.03
N ALA A 85 -18.72 -4.77 1.87
CA ALA A 85 -17.66 -3.97 1.29
C ALA A 85 -16.70 -4.86 0.49
N ALA A 86 -16.13 -4.32 -0.58
CA ALA A 86 -15.04 -4.94 -1.31
C ALA A 86 -13.75 -4.93 -0.48
N TYR A 87 -13.00 -6.03 -0.55
CA TYR A 87 -11.72 -6.18 0.14
C TYR A 87 -10.72 -6.91 -0.74
N LYS A 88 -9.44 -6.77 -0.41
CA LYS A 88 -8.32 -7.41 -1.12
C LYS A 88 -7.36 -8.05 -0.13
N PRO A 89 -6.68 -9.15 -0.50
CA PRO A 89 -5.59 -9.67 0.31
C PRO A 89 -4.49 -8.62 0.43
N SER A 90 -3.82 -8.55 1.58
CA SER A 90 -2.67 -7.68 1.78
C SER A 90 -1.63 -7.89 0.69
N ALA A 91 -1.16 -6.80 0.10
CA ALA A 91 -0.15 -6.84 -0.96
C ALA A 91 1.27 -7.06 -0.43
N PHE A 92 1.52 -6.72 0.84
CA PHE A 92 2.88 -6.56 1.39
C PHE A 92 3.17 -7.40 2.62
N PHE A 93 2.13 -7.89 3.29
CA PHE A 93 2.25 -8.68 4.52
C PHE A 93 1.74 -10.09 4.24
N ASP A 94 2.58 -11.10 4.54
CA ASP A 94 2.32 -12.53 4.29
C ASP A 94 1.57 -13.21 5.46
N ASP A 95 0.74 -12.45 6.16
CA ASP A 95 0.00 -12.86 7.35
C ASP A 95 -1.45 -13.30 7.03
N GLY A 96 -1.83 -13.29 5.75
CA GLY A 96 -3.16 -13.70 5.30
C GLY A 96 -4.26 -12.71 5.70
N VAL A 97 -3.92 -11.45 5.99
CA VAL A 97 -4.89 -10.40 6.27
C VAL A 97 -5.47 -9.80 4.99
N PHE A 98 -6.64 -9.21 5.13
CA PHE A 98 -7.36 -8.55 4.04
C PHE A 98 -7.63 -7.11 4.42
N TYR A 99 -7.46 -6.18 3.51
CA TYR A 99 -7.75 -4.76 3.72
C TYR A 99 -8.96 -4.30 2.90
N SER A 100 -9.61 -3.23 3.35
CA SER A 100 -10.77 -2.63 2.69
C SER A 100 -10.75 -1.11 2.86
N TYR A 101 -10.73 -0.40 1.73
CA TYR A 101 -11.02 1.05 1.69
C TYR A 101 -12.52 1.32 1.76
N GLU A 102 -13.36 0.47 1.13
CA GLU A 102 -14.81 0.67 1.08
C GLU A 102 -15.46 0.57 2.47
N THR A 103 -14.91 -0.27 3.35
CA THR A 103 -15.29 -0.35 4.77
C THR A 103 -15.25 1.01 5.45
N CYS A 104 -14.32 1.87 5.03
CA CYS A 104 -14.08 3.21 5.54
C CYS A 104 -14.63 4.30 4.61
N ASN A 105 -15.56 3.94 3.71
CA ASN A 105 -16.14 4.84 2.71
C ASN A 105 -15.11 5.54 1.80
N SER A 106 -13.92 4.94 1.65
CA SER A 106 -12.89 5.41 0.72
C SER A 106 -12.89 4.57 -0.55
N THR A 107 -12.33 5.14 -1.62
CA THR A 107 -12.16 4.44 -2.90
C THR A 107 -10.79 3.77 -2.92
N ASP A 108 -10.74 2.49 -3.32
CA ASP A 108 -9.48 1.76 -3.50
C ASP A 108 -8.76 2.20 -4.80
N THR A 109 -7.98 3.27 -4.70
CA THR A 109 -7.10 3.74 -5.78
C THR A 109 -5.72 3.08 -5.72
N PHE A 110 -5.35 2.51 -4.57
CA PHE A 110 -4.10 1.77 -4.37
C PHE A 110 -4.01 0.56 -5.30
N THR A 111 -5.03 -0.30 -5.31
CA THR A 111 -5.02 -1.52 -6.14
C THR A 111 -4.82 -1.18 -7.62
N LYS A 112 -5.49 -0.14 -8.11
CA LYS A 112 -5.30 0.32 -9.50
C LYS A 112 -3.87 0.81 -9.75
N CYS A 113 -3.26 1.50 -8.79
CA CYS A 113 -1.90 2.01 -8.92
C CYS A 113 -0.87 0.88 -8.88
N TYR A 114 -1.05 -0.08 -7.96
CA TYR A 114 -0.16 -1.20 -7.73
C TYR A 114 -0.25 -2.24 -8.87
N ASP A 115 -1.45 -2.72 -9.19
CA ASP A 115 -1.65 -3.81 -10.17
C ASP A 115 -1.29 -3.39 -11.59
N ASN A 116 -1.57 -2.14 -11.97
CA ASN A 116 -1.26 -1.63 -13.31
C ASN A 116 0.18 -1.09 -13.42
N GLY A 117 0.98 -1.17 -12.36
CA GLY A 117 2.34 -0.65 -12.33
C GLY A 117 2.45 0.88 -12.45
N ALA A 118 1.35 1.63 -12.31
CA ALA A 118 1.38 3.09 -12.30
C ALA A 118 2.22 3.62 -11.13
N CYS A 119 2.24 2.90 -10.01
CA CYS A 119 3.09 3.16 -8.86
C CYS A 119 4.57 2.72 -9.06
N LYS A 120 4.95 2.18 -10.23
CA LYS A 120 6.25 1.50 -10.44
C LYS A 120 7.27 2.33 -11.23
N GLU A 121 6.93 3.50 -11.75
CA GLU A 121 7.75 4.07 -12.84
C GLU A 121 9.18 4.50 -12.41
N LEU A 122 9.51 4.56 -11.11
CA LEU A 122 10.83 5.04 -10.66
C LEU A 122 11.68 4.10 -9.77
N VAL A 123 11.34 2.81 -9.60
CA VAL A 123 12.30 1.82 -9.05
C VAL A 123 13.36 1.40 -10.08
N HIS A 124 13.10 1.60 -11.37
CA HIS A 124 14.03 1.13 -12.41
C HIS A 124 15.30 1.97 -12.54
N SER A 125 15.44 3.15 -11.95
CA SER A 125 16.67 3.95 -12.17
C SER A 125 17.91 3.49 -11.38
N ILE A 126 17.76 2.59 -10.40
CA ILE A 126 18.90 2.08 -9.60
C ILE A 126 19.45 0.74 -10.17
N TYR A 127 18.61 -0.09 -10.81
CA TYR A 127 19.03 -1.38 -11.40
C TYR A 127 18.81 -1.52 -12.91
N ALA A 128 18.02 -0.66 -13.55
CA ALA A 128 18.04 -0.54 -15.00
C ALA A 128 19.02 0.59 -15.34
N GLY A 129 20.25 0.21 -15.71
CA GLY A 129 21.10 1.13 -16.45
C GLY A 129 20.27 1.75 -17.57
N ALA A 130 20.28 3.09 -17.65
CA ALA A 130 19.54 3.95 -18.56
C ALA A 130 18.55 3.20 -19.48
N ILE A 131 17.26 3.20 -19.12
CA ILE A 131 16.21 2.82 -20.06
C ILE A 131 16.15 3.93 -21.11
N CYS A 132 16.86 3.73 -22.21
CA CYS A 132 16.57 4.38 -23.47
C CYS A 132 15.26 3.74 -23.97
N GLU A 133 14.18 4.52 -24.06
CA GLU A 133 12.86 4.04 -24.46
C GLU A 133 12.95 3.20 -25.74
N SER A 134 12.37 2.00 -25.66
CA SER A 134 12.58 1.03 -26.69
C SER A 134 11.59 1.22 -27.84
N GLY A 135 12.13 1.66 -28.96
CA GLY A 135 11.92 0.86 -30.16
C GLY A 135 12.59 -0.52 -30.04
N ARG A 136 12.16 -1.36 -29.07
CA ARG A 136 12.55 -2.77 -28.77
C ARG A 136 13.89 -3.02 -28.05
N GLY A 137 13.79 -3.76 -26.94
CA GLY A 137 14.79 -3.88 -25.86
C GLY A 137 16.24 -4.10 -26.27
N GLN A 138 17.07 -3.07 -26.13
CA GLN A 138 18.53 -3.19 -26.11
C GLN A 138 19.16 -2.29 -25.03
N ARG A 139 20.25 -2.78 -24.43
CA ARG A 139 21.04 -2.07 -23.41
C ARG A 139 21.82 -0.91 -24.04
N CYS A 140 21.75 0.28 -23.46
CA CYS A 140 22.59 1.41 -23.86
C CYS A 140 24.05 1.12 -23.45
N GLY A 141 24.87 0.76 -24.44
CA GLY A 141 26.29 0.45 -24.29
C GLY A 141 27.12 1.72 -24.13
N SER A 142 28.10 1.65 -23.22
CA SER A 142 29.08 2.67 -22.89
C SER A 142 29.80 3.17 -24.14
N ASN A 143 29.71 4.47 -24.46
CA ASN A 143 30.60 5.06 -25.45
C ASN A 143 31.93 5.41 -24.75
N SER A 144 32.95 4.67 -25.15
CA SER A 144 34.33 4.82 -24.76
C SER A 144 34.87 6.19 -25.17
N LEU A 145 35.78 6.68 -24.33
CA LEU A 145 36.70 7.81 -24.52
C LEU A 145 37.14 8.01 -25.97
N THR A 146 37.08 9.26 -26.45
CA THR A 146 38.00 9.81 -27.46
C THR A 146 38.70 11.02 -26.87
#